data_AF-A0A0D0CHA3-F1
#
_entry.id   AF-A0A0D0CHA3-F1
#
_cell.length_a   1.000
_cell.length_b   1.000
_cell.length_c   1.000
_cell.angle_alpha   90.00
_cell.angle_beta   90.00
_cell.angle_gamma   90.00
#
_symmetry.space_group_name_H-M   'P 1'
#
loop_
_entity.id
_entity.type
_entity.pdbx_description
1 polymer ?
#
loop_
_entity_poly.entity_id
_entity_poly.type
_entity_poly.pdbx_seq_one_letter_code
_entity_poly.pdbx_strand_id
1 'polypeptide(L)'
;YNGSPDAEAYHHFMLESTQYCKEGHVPKSEQVFLISHYLEGKAHSYFTQKVSKNHEEWTLKKFFQGLFNYCFPLNYQSQQCDKIKCCYQNNRSISEYVYELEQLYGMVRTTSKHERIIKLWDGFNCPMRRELYCA
;
A
#
# COMPACT_ATOMS: atom_id res chain seq x y z
N TYR A 1 -0.84 -12.87 5.36
CA TYR A 1 -1.79 -11.79 5.02
C TYR A 1 -3.20 -12.34 4.86
N ASN A 2 -4.17 -11.78 5.56
CA ASN A 2 -5.55 -12.32 5.65
C ASN A 2 -6.54 -11.76 4.61
N GLY A 3 -6.11 -10.75 3.82
CA GLY A 3 -6.97 -10.09 2.84
C GLY A 3 -7.77 -8.89 3.35
N SER A 4 -7.45 -8.36 4.54
CA SER A 4 -7.97 -7.07 5.00
C SER A 4 -7.51 -5.94 4.08
N PRO A 5 -8.31 -4.87 3.84
CA PRO A 5 -7.91 -3.72 3.03
C PRO A 5 -6.93 -2.80 3.79
N ASP A 6 -5.90 -3.39 4.37
CA ASP A 6 -4.81 -2.74 5.09
C ASP A 6 -3.60 -2.64 4.16
N ALA A 7 -3.29 -1.40 3.84
CA ALA A 7 -2.25 -0.99 2.94
C ALA A 7 -0.85 -1.37 3.43
N GLU A 8 -0.57 -1.11 4.71
CA GLU A 8 0.73 -1.34 5.32
C GLU A 8 0.99 -2.84 5.42
N ALA A 9 0.02 -3.59 5.95
CA ALA A 9 0.11 -5.05 6.04
C ALA A 9 0.29 -5.71 4.66
N TYR A 10 -0.39 -5.17 3.62
CA TYR A 10 -0.25 -5.65 2.26
C TYR A 10 1.14 -5.34 1.67
N HIS A 11 1.67 -4.13 1.87
CA HIS A 11 3.00 -3.75 1.39
C HIS A 11 4.11 -4.54 2.08
N HIS A 12 4.02 -4.67 3.41
CA HIS A 12 4.93 -5.50 4.20
C HIS A 12 4.95 -6.94 3.67
N PHE A 13 3.78 -7.53 3.47
CA PHE A 13 3.66 -8.87 2.91
C PHE A 13 4.29 -8.99 1.52
N MET A 14 4.09 -8.01 0.63
CA MET A 14 4.73 -8.00 -0.70
C MET A 14 6.26 -7.98 -0.61
N LEU A 15 6.81 -7.12 0.26
CA LEU A 15 8.24 -6.99 0.47
C LEU A 15 8.85 -8.29 1.00
N GLU A 16 8.31 -8.81 2.10
CA GLU A 16 8.78 -10.06 2.71
C GLU A 16 8.69 -11.22 1.74
N SER A 17 7.56 -11.37 1.05
CA SER A 17 7.36 -12.44 0.06
C SER A 17 8.37 -12.36 -1.09
N THR A 18 8.61 -11.15 -1.60
CA THR A 18 9.58 -10.93 -2.70
C THR A 18 11.00 -11.24 -2.24
N GLN A 19 11.37 -10.78 -1.04
CA GLN A 19 12.70 -11.00 -0.48
C GLN A 19 12.91 -12.49 -0.15
N TYR A 20 11.92 -13.14 0.46
CA TYR A 20 11.96 -14.56 0.77
C TYR A 20 12.16 -15.42 -0.48
N CYS A 21 11.40 -15.17 -1.55
CA CYS A 21 11.58 -15.90 -2.81
C CYS A 21 12.95 -15.61 -3.46
N LYS A 22 13.46 -14.39 -3.33
CA LYS A 22 14.76 -13.99 -3.87
C LYS A 22 15.91 -14.67 -3.13
N GLU A 23 15.93 -14.60 -1.81
CA GLU A 23 16.97 -15.21 -0.96
C GLU A 23 16.93 -16.73 -1.03
N GLY A 24 15.73 -17.31 -1.04
CA GLY A 24 15.53 -18.76 -1.19
C GLY A 24 15.76 -19.29 -2.60
N HIS A 25 16.10 -18.43 -3.57
CA HIS A 25 16.28 -18.80 -4.99
C HIS A 25 15.10 -19.61 -5.56
N VAL A 26 13.89 -19.26 -5.13
CA VAL A 26 12.67 -20.03 -5.43
C VAL A 26 12.37 -19.93 -6.93
N PRO A 27 12.18 -21.06 -7.64
CA PRO A 27 11.82 -21.05 -9.06
C PRO A 27 10.54 -20.24 -9.30
N LYS A 28 10.51 -19.44 -10.37
CA LYS A 28 9.39 -18.52 -10.66
C LYS A 28 8.01 -19.20 -10.66
N SER A 29 7.92 -20.45 -11.13
CA SER A 29 6.69 -21.26 -11.15
C SER A 29 6.18 -21.62 -9.74
N GLU A 30 7.08 -21.72 -8.76
CA GLU A 30 6.77 -22.13 -7.39
C GLU A 30 6.52 -20.96 -6.45
N GLN A 31 6.98 -19.76 -6.81
CA GLN A 31 6.94 -18.58 -5.92
C GLN A 31 5.53 -18.31 -5.39
N VAL A 32 4.54 -18.28 -6.27
CA VAL A 32 3.15 -17.96 -5.91
C VAL A 32 2.52 -19.06 -5.05
N PHE A 33 2.81 -20.33 -5.35
CA PHE A 33 2.36 -21.45 -4.54
C PHE A 33 2.99 -21.41 -3.14
N LEU A 34 4.30 -21.18 -3.05
CA LEU A 34 5.00 -21.11 -1.78
C LEU A 34 4.47 -19.96 -0.90
N ILE A 35 4.29 -18.77 -1.49
CA ILE A 35 3.73 -17.61 -0.78
C ILE A 35 2.30 -17.86 -0.30
N SER A 36 1.53 -18.70 -1.01
CA SER A 36 0.14 -18.98 -0.65
C SER A 36 -0.03 -19.57 0.75
N HIS A 37 0.99 -20.26 1.27
CA HIS A 37 1.01 -20.81 2.64
C HIS A 37 0.93 -19.72 3.72
N TYR A 38 1.36 -18.50 3.40
CA TYR A 38 1.31 -17.36 4.31
C TYR A 38 0.06 -16.50 4.11
N LEU A 39 -0.89 -16.95 3.28
CA LEU A 39 -2.18 -16.32 3.09
C LEU A 39 -3.21 -16.92 4.02
N GLU A 40 -4.12 -16.07 4.49
CA GLU A 40 -5.23 -16.48 5.33
C GLU A 40 -6.54 -15.86 4.79
N GLY A 41 -7.67 -16.33 5.31
CA GLY A 41 -8.98 -15.71 5.11
C GLY A 41 -9.34 -15.43 3.65
N LYS A 42 -9.62 -14.15 3.36
CA LYS A 42 -10.05 -13.68 2.03
C LYS A 42 -8.93 -13.80 1.00
N ALA A 43 -7.68 -13.56 1.42
CA ALA A 43 -6.52 -13.68 0.55
C ALA A 43 -6.25 -15.14 0.14
N HIS A 44 -6.37 -16.08 1.08
CA HIS A 44 -6.27 -17.50 0.77
C HIS A 44 -7.40 -17.95 -0.18
N SER A 45 -8.63 -17.50 0.07
CA SER A 45 -9.77 -17.76 -0.82
C SER A 45 -9.51 -17.32 -2.27
N TYR A 46 -8.89 -16.14 -2.47
CA TYR A 46 -8.48 -15.68 -3.80
C TYR A 46 -7.51 -16.65 -4.47
N PHE A 47 -6.46 -17.07 -3.75
CA PHE A 47 -5.48 -18.01 -4.27
C PHE A 47 -6.16 -19.32 -4.68
N THR A 48 -6.93 -19.93 -3.78
CA THR A 48 -7.61 -21.21 -4.04
C THR A 48 -8.55 -21.13 -5.25
N GLN A 49 -9.32 -20.05 -5.38
CA GLN A 49 -10.34 -19.96 -6.43
C GLN A 49 -9.80 -19.52 -7.80
N LYS A 50 -8.76 -18.67 -7.84
CA LYS A 50 -8.32 -18.01 -9.07
C LYS A 50 -6.92 -18.38 -9.54
N VAL A 51 -6.06 -18.83 -8.64
CA VAL A 51 -4.62 -18.96 -8.92
C VAL A 51 -4.17 -20.42 -8.82
N SER A 52 -4.72 -21.19 -7.90
CA SER A 52 -4.30 -22.57 -7.57
C SER A 52 -4.17 -23.50 -8.78
N LYS A 53 -5.08 -23.41 -9.75
CA LYS A 53 -5.13 -24.34 -10.90
C LYS A 53 -3.97 -24.19 -11.88
N ASN A 54 -3.37 -23.00 -11.96
CA ASN A 54 -2.32 -22.70 -12.92
C ASN A 54 -1.24 -21.81 -12.30
N HIS A 55 -0.96 -21.98 -11.00
CA HIS A 55 -0.09 -21.10 -10.22
C HIS A 55 1.29 -20.90 -10.85
N GLU A 56 1.79 -21.91 -11.57
CA GLU A 56 3.08 -21.91 -12.27
C GLU A 56 3.18 -20.82 -13.35
N GLU A 57 2.05 -20.40 -13.92
CA GLU A 57 1.97 -19.34 -14.93
C GLU A 57 1.91 -17.93 -14.31
N TRP A 58 1.79 -17.83 -12.99
CA TRP A 58 1.66 -16.57 -12.29
C TRP A 58 3.01 -16.04 -11.85
N THR A 59 3.30 -14.79 -12.22
CA THR A 59 4.40 -14.03 -11.62
C THR A 59 3.94 -13.38 -10.32
N LEU A 60 4.88 -13.16 -9.38
CA LEU A 60 4.62 -12.38 -8.15
C LEU A 60 3.90 -11.06 -8.44
N LYS A 61 4.35 -10.33 -9.47
CA LYS A 61 3.74 -9.06 -9.87
C LYS A 61 2.26 -9.22 -10.22
N LYS A 62 1.92 -10.20 -11.08
CA LYS A 62 0.55 -10.48 -11.50
C LYS A 62 -0.30 -10.95 -10.32
N PHE A 63 0.27 -11.81 -9.48
CA PHE A 63 -0.38 -12.32 -8.28
C PHE A 63 -0.72 -11.19 -7.30
N PHE A 64 0.24 -10.35 -6.93
CA PHE A 64 0.01 -9.21 -6.04
C PHE A 64 -1.03 -8.25 -6.63
N GLN A 65 -0.92 -7.89 -7.91
CA GLN A 65 -1.93 -7.02 -8.53
C GLN A 65 -3.36 -7.62 -8.45
N GLY A 66 -3.50 -8.92 -8.68
CA GLY A 66 -4.79 -9.60 -8.57
C GLY A 66 -5.28 -9.70 -7.12
N LEU A 67 -4.38 -9.97 -6.17
CA LEU A 67 -4.67 -10.03 -4.75
C LEU A 67 -5.15 -8.68 -4.21
N PHE A 68 -4.49 -7.59 -4.61
CA PHE A 68 -4.92 -6.23 -4.31
C PHE A 68 -6.34 -5.96 -4.82
N ASN A 69 -6.57 -6.24 -6.11
CA ASN A 69 -7.88 -6.01 -6.74
C ASN A 69 -9.02 -6.84 -6.09
N TYR A 70 -8.69 -8.02 -5.54
CA TYR A 70 -9.68 -8.86 -4.87
C TYR A 70 -9.95 -8.43 -3.42
N CYS A 71 -8.89 -8.05 -2.69
CA CYS A 71 -8.99 -7.76 -1.26
C CYS A 71 -9.49 -6.32 -1.01
N PHE A 72 -9.00 -5.36 -1.78
CA PHE A 72 -9.29 -3.94 -1.61
C PHE A 72 -10.57 -3.54 -2.35
N PRO A 73 -11.33 -2.56 -1.83
CA PRO A 73 -12.53 -2.09 -2.50
C PRO A 73 -12.18 -1.31 -3.78
N LEU A 74 -13.05 -1.36 -4.80
CA LEU A 74 -12.79 -0.70 -6.09
C LEU A 74 -12.57 0.82 -5.96
N ASN A 75 -13.23 1.45 -5.00
CA ASN A 75 -13.10 2.86 -4.69
C ASN A 75 -11.95 3.17 -3.72
N TYR A 76 -11.06 2.21 -3.42
CA TYR A 76 -9.98 2.40 -2.45
C TYR A 76 -9.10 3.61 -2.80
N GLN A 77 -8.74 3.78 -4.07
CA GLN A 77 -7.96 4.94 -4.50
C GLN A 77 -8.69 6.26 -4.28
N SER A 78 -10.00 6.31 -4.57
CA SER A 78 -10.81 7.50 -4.30
C SER A 78 -10.84 7.79 -2.80
N GLN A 79 -11.05 6.76 -1.97
CA GLN A 79 -11.03 6.90 -0.51
C GLN A 79 -9.68 7.41 0.00
N GLN A 80 -8.55 6.94 -0.56
CA GLN A 80 -7.24 7.46 -0.21
C GLN A 80 -7.07 8.91 -0.64
N CYS A 81 -7.51 9.28 -1.85
CA CYS A 81 -7.50 10.68 -2.29
C CYS A 81 -8.33 11.58 -1.38
N ASP A 82 -9.50 11.13 -0.94
CA ASP A 82 -10.37 11.89 -0.05
C ASP A 82 -9.77 12.00 1.36
N LYS A 83 -9.17 10.93 1.88
CA LYS A 83 -8.39 10.97 3.13
C LYS A 83 -7.23 11.93 3.05
N ILE A 84 -6.48 11.93 1.95
CA ILE A 84 -5.39 12.87 1.71
C ILE A 84 -5.95 14.28 1.77
N LYS A 85 -6.98 14.63 0.98
CA LYS A 85 -7.59 15.97 0.99
C LYS A 85 -7.97 16.43 2.39
N CYS A 86 -8.53 15.54 3.21
CA CYS A 86 -8.95 15.81 4.58
C CYS A 86 -7.86 15.66 5.64
N CYS A 87 -6.62 15.31 5.28
CA CYS A 87 -5.51 15.19 6.21
C CYS A 87 -4.94 16.57 6.53
N TYR A 88 -4.92 16.94 7.82
CA TYR A 88 -4.37 18.18 8.36
C TYR A 88 -3.62 17.87 9.66
N GLN A 89 -2.60 18.67 9.96
CA GLN A 89 -1.79 18.52 11.17
C GLN A 89 -2.65 18.53 12.44
N ASN A 90 -3.59 19.48 12.55
CA ASN A 90 -4.46 19.63 13.72
C ASN A 90 -3.64 19.61 15.03
N ASN A 91 -4.04 18.80 16.01
CA ASN A 91 -3.35 18.68 17.30
C ASN A 91 -2.17 17.69 17.28
N ARG A 92 -1.80 17.13 16.11
CA ARG A 92 -0.69 16.18 15.98
C ARG A 92 0.65 16.89 15.85
N SER A 93 1.72 16.19 16.23
CA SER A 93 3.07 16.65 15.92
C SER A 93 3.30 16.65 14.40
N ILE A 94 4.28 17.43 13.96
CA ILE A 94 4.69 17.48 12.55
C ILE A 94 5.09 16.09 12.06
N SER A 95 5.84 15.34 12.87
CA SER A 95 6.31 13.99 12.52
C SER A 95 5.15 13.02 12.32
N GLU A 96 4.16 13.02 13.21
CA GLU A 96 2.97 12.16 13.09
C GLU A 96 2.15 12.52 11.84
N TYR A 97 1.99 13.81 11.56
CA TYR A 97 1.28 14.29 10.37
C TYR A 97 1.99 13.91 9.07
N VAL A 98 3.32 14.10 8.99
CA VAL A 98 4.11 13.73 7.81
C VAL A 98 4.06 12.21 7.59
N TYR A 99 4.22 11.42 8.67
CA TYR A 99 4.16 9.96 8.58
C TYR A 99 2.80 9.48 8.05
N GLU A 100 1.69 10.01 8.55
CA GLU A 100 0.35 9.65 8.06
C GLU A 100 0.15 10.03 6.59
N LEU A 101 0.63 11.20 6.18
CA LEU A 101 0.60 11.61 4.77
C LEU A 101 1.40 10.67 3.87
N GLU A 102 2.59 10.26 4.30
CA GLU A 102 3.42 9.30 3.56
C GLU A 102 2.73 7.94 3.40
N GLN A 103 2.08 7.45 4.45
CA GLN A 103 1.30 6.21 4.40
C GLN A 103 0.13 6.32 3.41
N LEU A 104 -0.63 7.42 3.45
CA LEU A 104 -1.72 7.66 2.50
C LEU A 104 -1.21 7.76 1.05
N TYR A 105 -0.04 8.36 0.84
CA TYR A 105 0.58 8.50 -0.47
C TYR A 105 1.23 7.23 -1.01
N GLY A 106 1.69 6.32 -0.16
CA GLY A 106 2.27 5.02 -0.57
C GLY A 106 1.28 4.14 -1.34
N MET A 107 -0.02 4.44 -1.22
CA MET A 107 -1.12 3.64 -1.76
C MET A 107 -1.81 4.28 -2.97
N VAL A 108 -1.53 5.54 -3.25
CA VAL A 108 -2.03 6.25 -4.43
C VAL A 108 -1.08 6.01 -5.60
N ARG A 109 -1.62 5.45 -6.70
CA ARG A 109 -0.82 5.06 -7.88
C ARG A 109 -0.07 6.22 -8.55
N THR A 110 -0.56 7.45 -8.42
CA THR A 110 0.06 8.61 -9.06
C THR A 110 -0.26 9.89 -8.27
N THR A 111 0.75 10.48 -7.65
CA THR A 111 0.70 11.87 -7.19
C THR A 111 2.05 12.48 -7.53
N SER A 112 2.05 13.63 -8.20
CA SER A 112 3.30 14.32 -8.50
C SER A 112 3.99 14.75 -7.20
N LYS A 113 5.33 14.79 -7.18
CA LYS A 113 6.07 15.31 -6.02
C LYS A 113 5.60 16.73 -5.65
N HIS A 114 5.27 17.53 -6.65
CA HIS A 114 4.77 18.89 -6.47
C HIS A 114 3.43 18.94 -5.74
N GLU A 115 2.45 18.09 -6.12
CA GLU A 115 1.16 17.99 -5.42
C GLU A 115 1.30 17.49 -3.99
N ARG A 116 2.25 16.56 -3.73
CA ARG A 116 2.56 16.11 -2.37
C ARG A 116 3.08 17.25 -1.50
N ILE A 117 3.99 18.06 -2.05
CA ILE A 117 4.54 19.24 -1.36
C ILE A 117 3.42 20.24 -1.08
N ILE A 118 2.63 20.63 -2.08
CA ILE A 118 1.50 21.57 -1.89
C ILE A 118 0.58 21.08 -0.77
N LYS A 119 0.16 19.81 -0.81
CA LYS A 119 -0.75 19.28 0.20
C LYS A 119 -0.12 19.24 1.60
N LEU A 120 1.15 18.88 1.70
CA LEU A 120 1.88 18.95 2.97
C LEU A 120 1.82 20.36 3.56
N TRP A 121 2.13 21.38 2.75
CA TRP A 121 2.09 22.80 3.13
C TRP A 121 0.68 23.27 3.52
N ASP A 122 -0.34 22.92 2.73
CA ASP A 122 -1.73 23.32 2.96
C ASP A 122 -2.30 22.74 4.26
N GLY A 123 -1.81 21.58 4.68
CA GLY A 123 -2.29 20.92 5.89
C GLY A 123 -1.58 21.30 7.19
N PHE A 124 -0.52 22.11 7.16
CA PHE A 124 0.10 22.65 8.39
C PHE A 124 -0.78 23.68 9.10
N ASN A 125 -0.61 23.76 10.43
CA ASN A 125 -1.30 24.76 11.24
C ASN A 125 -0.85 26.20 10.89
N CYS A 126 -1.77 27.16 11.02
CA CYS A 126 -1.54 28.59 10.69
C CYS A 126 -0.26 29.24 11.25
N PRO A 127 0.22 28.93 12.48
CA PRO A 127 1.45 29.55 13.00
C PRO A 127 2.69 29.19 12.16
N MET A 128 2.82 27.92 11.75
CA MET A 128 3.98 27.44 10.99
C MET A 128 4.03 27.97 9.56
N ARG A 129 2.87 28.21 8.94
CA ARG A 129 2.83 28.86 7.62
C ARG A 129 3.50 30.24 7.67
N ARG A 130 3.33 31.01 8.75
CA ARG A 130 3.92 32.36 8.86
C ARG A 130 5.43 32.35 9.03
N GLU A 131 5.99 31.45 9.83
CA GLU A 131 7.44 31.42 10.08
C GLU A 131 8.26 31.05 8.84
N LEU A 132 7.70 30.23 7.95
CA LEU A 132 8.40 29.78 6.73
C LEU A 132 8.23 30.72 5.53
N TYR A 133 7.23 31.61 5.51
CA TYR A 133 7.09 32.67 4.50
C TYR A 133 7.96 33.90 4.79
N CYS A 134 8.50 34.02 6.00
CA CYS A 134 9.32 35.17 6.45
C CYS A 134 10.82 34.86 6.58
N ALA A 135 11.27 33.67 6.15
CA ALA A 135 12.68 33.29 6.02
C ALA A 135 13.12 33.30 4.56
#